data_AF-A0AAW6D057-F1
#
_entry.id   AF-A0AAW6D057-F1
#
_cell.length_a   1.000
_cell.length_b   1.000
_cell.length_c   1.000
_cell.angle_alpha   90.00
_cell.angle_beta   90.00
_cell.angle_gamma   90.00
#
_symmetry.space_group_name_H-M   'P 1'
#
loop_
_entity.id
_entity.type
_entity.pdbx_description
1 polymer ?
#
loop_
_entity_poly.entity_id
_entity_poly.type
_entity_poly.pdbx_seq_one_letter_code
_entity_poly.pdbx_strand_id
1 'polypeptide(L)'
;MHRCTNNKYKKESLFAELIDKKSSNYFAIPGKIPTPEIIYELIFMTDKGVKESEVSVFEYNVVDIGMKGILFFQGYELISFGDWIKEFRE
;
A
#
# COMPACT_ATOMS: atom_id res chain seq x y z
N MET A 1 18.44 7.96 -17.90
CA MET A 1 19.24 7.84 -16.67
C MET A 1 18.34 7.15 -15.65
N HIS A 2 18.40 5.81 -15.53
CA HIS A 2 17.52 5.07 -14.63
C HIS A 2 17.98 5.29 -13.18
N ARG A 3 17.26 6.14 -12.43
CA ARG A 3 17.47 6.26 -10.99
C ARG A 3 16.80 5.05 -10.34
N CYS A 4 17.48 3.91 -10.33
CA CYS A 4 17.07 2.80 -9.48
C CYS A 4 17.38 3.22 -8.04
N THR A 5 16.38 3.66 -7.29
CA THR A 5 16.48 3.76 -5.84
C THR A 5 16.79 2.35 -5.34
N ASN A 6 18.04 2.09 -4.96
CA ASN A 6 18.44 0.81 -4.35
C ASN A 6 17.78 0.76 -2.96
N ASN A 7 16.51 0.37 -2.93
CA ASN A 7 15.79 0.10 -1.70
C ASN A 7 16.47 -1.11 -1.04
N LYS A 8 16.99 -0.90 0.18
CA LYS A 8 17.80 -1.86 0.93
C LYS A 8 16.98 -3.05 1.43
N TYR A 9 15.65 -2.95 1.40
CA TYR A 9 14.76 -4.02 1.82
C TYR A 9 14.63 -5.08 0.73
N LYS A 10 14.53 -6.34 1.13
CA LYS A 10 14.32 -7.46 0.21
C LYS A 10 12.91 -7.38 -0.36
N LYS A 11 12.76 -7.62 -1.66
CA LYS A 11 11.44 -7.83 -2.28
C LYS A 11 10.89 -9.19 -1.85
N GLU A 12 9.66 -9.22 -1.37
CA GLU A 12 8.98 -10.43 -0.90
C GLU A 12 7.60 -10.55 -1.56
N SER A 13 7.20 -11.79 -1.85
CA SER A 13 5.85 -12.14 -2.30
C SER A 13 5.19 -13.08 -1.29
N LEU A 14 3.94 -12.81 -0.96
CA LEU A 14 3.12 -13.65 -0.09
C LEU A 14 1.70 -13.72 -0.63
N PHE A 15 1.01 -14.82 -0.36
CA PHE A 15 -0.44 -14.85 -0.56
C PHE A 15 -1.10 -14.00 0.53
N ALA A 16 -2.04 -13.15 0.13
CA ALA A 16 -2.69 -12.20 1.01
C ALA A 16 -4.18 -12.06 0.67
N GLU A 17 -4.97 -11.76 1.70
CA GLU A 17 -6.37 -11.35 1.59
C GLU A 17 -6.51 -9.92 2.09
N LEU A 18 -7.15 -9.04 1.32
CA LEU A 18 -7.47 -7.70 1.78
C LEU A 18 -8.62 -7.77 2.78
N ILE A 19 -8.33 -7.52 4.06
CA ILE A 19 -9.32 -7.67 5.14
C ILE A 19 -9.92 -6.34 5.59
N ASP A 20 -9.25 -5.21 5.35
CA ASP A 20 -9.76 -3.89 5.73
C ASP A 20 -9.14 -2.77 4.88
N LYS A 21 -9.83 -1.63 4.83
CA LYS A 21 -9.43 -0.43 4.09
C LYS A 21 -9.64 0.80 4.96
N LYS A 22 -8.58 1.57 5.23
CA LYS A 22 -8.66 2.79 6.05
C LYS A 22 -8.36 4.03 5.24
N SER A 23 -9.06 5.10 5.54
CA SER A 23 -8.71 6.45 5.10
C SER A 23 -8.70 7.38 6.30
N SER A 24 -7.60 8.10 6.46
CA SER A 24 -7.36 8.96 7.62
C SER A 24 -6.92 10.34 7.18
N ASN A 25 -7.43 11.38 7.83
CA ASN A 25 -6.97 12.75 7.61
C ASN A 25 -5.73 12.99 8.47
N TYR A 26 -4.59 13.20 7.83
CA TYR A 26 -3.35 13.55 8.50
C TYR A 26 -3.17 15.08 8.52
N PHE A 27 -2.89 15.61 9.71
CA PHE A 27 -2.63 17.03 9.95
C PHE A 27 -1.17 17.21 10.38
N ALA A 28 -0.28 17.47 9.43
CA ALA A 28 1.17 17.51 9.66
C ALA A 28 1.65 18.63 10.62
N ILE A 29 0.83 19.66 10.90
CA ILE A 29 1.23 20.82 11.71
C ILE A 29 0.12 21.20 12.70
N PRO A 30 0.39 21.18 14.02
CA PRO A 30 -0.50 21.79 15.00
C PRO A 30 -0.47 23.33 14.84
N GLY A 31 -1.62 23.95 14.55
CA GLY A 31 -1.80 25.41 14.67
C GLY A 31 -1.82 26.25 13.37
N LYS A 32 -1.65 25.65 12.19
CA LYS A 32 -2.14 26.25 10.93
C LYS A 32 -3.42 25.53 10.52
N ILE A 33 -4.32 26.14 9.75
CA ILE A 33 -5.47 25.45 9.14
C ILE A 33 -4.87 24.53 8.07
N PRO A 34 -4.69 23.21 8.30
CA PRO A 34 -4.02 22.39 7.31
C PRO A 34 -5.11 21.92 6.35
N THR A 35 -4.86 22.02 5.05
CA THR A 35 -5.55 21.13 4.12
C THR A 35 -5.17 19.71 4.54
N PRO A 36 -6.12 18.88 5.01
CA PRO A 36 -5.81 17.53 5.43
C PRO A 36 -5.25 16.75 4.24
N GLU A 37 -4.13 16.08 4.44
CA GLU A 37 -3.66 15.08 3.49
C GLU A 37 -4.37 13.77 3.84
N ILE A 38 -5.14 13.24 2.89
CA ILE A 38 -5.84 11.97 3.08
C ILE A 38 -4.84 10.86 2.82
N ILE A 39 -4.58 10.07 3.86
CA ILE A 39 -3.79 8.85 3.78
C ILE A 39 -4.74 7.69 3.52
N TYR A 40 -4.41 6.85 2.53
CA TYR A 40 -5.15 5.64 2.20
C TYR A 40 -4.30 4.42 2.56
N GLU A 41 -4.87 3.52 3.36
CA GLU A 41 -4.17 2.34 3.85
C GLU A 41 -4.98 1.09 3.52
N LEU A 42 -4.27 0.07 3.05
CA LEU A 42 -4.81 -1.27 2.81
C LEU A 42 -4.24 -2.24 3.84
N ILE A 43 -5.12 -3.06 4.42
CA ILE A 43 -4.76 -4.00 5.48
C ILE A 43 -4.98 -5.42 4.98
N PHE A 44 -3.88 -6.15 4.89
CA PHE A 44 -3.83 -7.50 4.35
C PHE A 44 -3.61 -8.52 5.44
N MET A 45 -4.36 -9.62 5.40
CA MET A 45 -4.05 -10.83 6.15
C MET A 45 -3.13 -11.70 5.32
N THR A 46 -1.96 -12.04 5.85
CA THR A 46 -0.98 -12.94 5.22
C THR A 46 -0.68 -14.11 6.16
N ASP A 47 -0.02 -15.15 5.65
CA ASP A 47 0.47 -16.27 6.46
C ASP A 47 1.45 -15.82 7.58
N LYS A 48 2.16 -14.70 7.37
CA LYS A 48 3.08 -14.12 8.34
C LYS A 48 2.41 -13.14 9.32
N GLY A 49 1.09 -12.97 9.22
CA GLY A 49 0.31 -12.03 10.02
C GLY A 49 -0.25 -10.86 9.20
N VAL A 50 -0.71 -9.83 9.91
CA VAL A 50 -1.31 -8.64 9.31
C VAL A 50 -0.24 -7.73 8.72
N LYS A 51 -0.47 -7.25 7.51
CA LYS A 51 0.40 -6.32 6.79
C LYS A 51 -0.40 -5.09 6.39
N GLU A 52 0.04 -3.93 6.83
CA GLU A 52 -0.49 -2.63 6.43
C GLU A 52 0.40 -2.01 5.34
N SER A 53 -0.22 -1.34 4.38
CA SER A 53 0.49 -0.61 3.33
C SER A 53 -0.27 0.65 2.97
N GLU A 54 0.44 1.78 3.06
CA GLU A 54 -0.02 3.06 2.54
C GLU A 54 0.04 3.01 1.01
N VAL A 55 -1.04 3.43 0.36
CA VAL A 55 -1.20 3.41 -1.09
C VAL A 55 -1.81 4.71 -1.59
N SER A 56 -1.76 4.92 -2.91
CA SER A 56 -2.49 6.03 -3.51
C SER A 56 -4.00 5.79 -3.55
N VAL A 57 -4.77 6.86 -3.75
CA VAL A 57 -6.22 6.78 -3.96
C VAL A 57 -6.59 5.88 -5.16
N PHE A 58 -5.72 5.76 -6.16
CA PHE A 58 -5.98 4.92 -7.34
C PHE A 58 -5.96 3.44 -6.95
N GLU A 59 -4.90 3.01 -6.28
CA GLU A 59 -4.75 1.65 -5.78
C GLU A 59 -5.82 1.30 -4.76
N TYR A 60 -6.16 2.24 -3.88
CA TYR A 60 -7.24 2.07 -2.92
C TYR A 60 -8.58 1.81 -3.58
N ASN A 61 -8.90 2.46 -4.71
CA ASN A 61 -10.20 2.32 -5.36
C ASN A 61 -10.34 1.08 -6.25
N VAL A 62 -9.24 0.44 -6.69
CA VAL A 62 -9.29 -0.72 -7.60
C VAL A 62 -9.38 -2.07 -6.88
N VAL A 63 -9.34 -2.07 -5.54
CA VAL A 63 -9.43 -3.28 -4.70
C VAL A 63 -10.58 -3.22 -3.72
N ASP A 64 -11.19 -4.38 -3.44
CA ASP A 64 -12.27 -4.53 -2.46
C ASP A 64 -11.92 -5.53 -1.37
N ILE A 65 -12.50 -5.32 -0.18
CA ILE A 65 -12.34 -6.22 0.96
C ILE A 65 -12.82 -7.63 0.56
N GLY A 66 -12.03 -8.64 0.93
CA GLY A 66 -12.23 -10.05 0.58
C GLY A 66 -11.49 -10.49 -0.68
N MET A 67 -10.91 -9.57 -1.46
CA MET A 67 -10.04 -9.92 -2.58
C MET A 67 -8.78 -10.65 -2.07
N LYS A 68 -8.40 -11.72 -2.77
CA LYS A 68 -7.24 -12.54 -2.44
C LYS A 68 -6.30 -12.62 -3.62
N GLY A 69 -5.00 -12.54 -3.37
CA GLY A 69 -4.01 -12.57 -4.42
C GLY A 69 -2.59 -12.62 -3.89
N ILE A 70 -1.63 -12.65 -4.82
CA ILE A 70 -0.22 -12.49 -4.47
C ILE A 70 0.04 -11.02 -4.20
N LEU A 71 0.43 -10.72 -2.96
CA LEU A 71 0.94 -9.42 -2.53
C LEU A 71 2.45 -9.41 -2.71
N PHE A 72 2.96 -8.45 -3.47
CA PHE A 72 4.38 -8.20 -3.64
C PHE A 72 4.73 -6.86 -3.01
N PHE A 73 5.73 -6.86 -2.14
CA PHE A 73 6.11 -5.68 -1.36
C PHE A 73 7.62 -5.62 -1.14
N GLN A 74 8.10 -4.43 -0.80
CA GLN A 74 9.49 -4.18 -0.45
C GLN A 74 9.57 -3.30 0.80
N GLY A 75 9.81 -3.93 1.96
CA GLY A 75 9.69 -3.25 3.25
C GLY A 75 8.23 -2.92 3.56
N TYR A 76 7.86 -1.65 3.58
CA TYR A 76 6.49 -1.16 3.77
C TYR A 76 5.81 -0.73 2.46
N GLU A 77 6.57 -0.70 1.36
CA GLU A 77 6.06 -0.29 0.05
C GLU A 77 5.34 -1.46 -0.62
N LEU A 78 4.08 -1.25 -0.97
CA LEU A 78 3.32 -2.17 -1.82
C LEU A 78 3.74 -1.96 -3.28
N ILE A 79 4.13 -3.04 -3.94
CA ILE A 79 4.56 -3.01 -5.34
C ILE A 79 3.44 -3.53 -6.26
N SER A 80 2.80 -4.63 -5.88
CA SER A 80 1.67 -5.19 -6.62
C SER A 80 0.78 -6.06 -5.74
N PHE A 81 -0.48 -6.19 -6.15
CA PHE A 81 -1.45 -7.07 -5.49
C PHE A 81 -2.40 -7.68 -6.52
N GLY A 82 -2.29 -9.00 -6.70
CA GLY A 82 -3.07 -9.75 -7.68
C GLY A 82 -2.97 -9.13 -9.08
N ASP A 83 -4.10 -9.09 -9.79
CA ASP A 83 -4.20 -8.45 -11.11
C ASP A 83 -4.62 -6.96 -11.04
N TRP A 84 -4.93 -6.47 -9.85
CA TRP A 84 -5.56 -5.15 -9.63
C TRP A 84 -4.52 -4.03 -9.46
N ILE A 85 -3.45 -4.28 -8.71
CA ILE A 85 -2.36 -3.31 -8.49
C ILE A 85 -1.10 -3.85 -9.15
N LYS A 86 -0.46 -3.04 -10.00
CA LYS A 86 0.74 -3.43 -10.77
C LYS A 86 1.88 -2.44 -10.55
N GLU A 87 3.11 -2.95 -10.58
CA GLU A 87 4.33 -2.14 -10.54
C GLU A 87 4.30 -1.16 -11.73
N PHE A 88 4.16 0.14 -11.47
CA PHE A 88 4.36 1.15 -12.51
C PHE A 88 5.84 1.16 -12.88
N ARG A 89 6.16 0.58 -14.03
CA ARG A 89 7.44 0.80 -14.71
C ARG A 89 7.26 1.98 -15.66
N GLU A 90 7.77 3.15 -15.27
CA GLU A 90 8.05 4.25 -16.20
C GLU A 90 9.12 3.87 -17.22
#